data_AF-A0A8S2THQ5-F1
#
_entry.id   AF-A0A8S2THQ5-F1
#
_cell.length_a   1.000
_cell.length_b   1.000
_cell.length_c   1.000
_cell.angle_alpha   90.00
_cell.angle_beta   90.00
_cell.angle_gamma   90.00
#
_symmetry.space_group_name_H-M   'P 1'
#
loop_
_entity.id
_entity.type
_entity.pdbx_description
1 polymer ?
#
loop_
_entity_poly.entity_id
_entity_poly.type
_entity_poly.pdbx_seq_one_letter_code
_entity_poly.pdbx_strand_id
1 'polypeptide(L)'
;MTIKNLVQLFLYNNIFRYNEHIYTFTKGSPTTMPITDKLSSIYLFQWQAKLWRIIKQKDEFFGRCKDELFFAWNSSSNELHDLLQ
;
A
#
# COMPACT_ATOMS: atom_id res chain seq x y z
N MET A 1 -17.79 -0.76 22.35
CA MET A 1 -17.03 -0.12 21.25
C MET A 1 -15.96 -1.09 20.79
N THR A 2 -15.85 -1.39 19.49
CA THR A 2 -14.88 -2.39 18.96
C THR A 2 -13.70 -1.70 18.28
N ILE A 3 -12.58 -2.42 18.08
CA ILE A 3 -11.42 -1.93 17.33
C ILE A 3 -11.82 -1.48 15.92
N LYS A 4 -12.73 -2.22 15.26
CA LYS A 4 -13.28 -1.86 13.95
C LYS A 4 -13.96 -0.48 13.98
N ASN A 5 -14.78 -0.22 15.00
CA ASN A 5 -15.48 1.06 15.13
C ASN A 5 -14.51 2.21 15.38
N LEU A 6 -13.44 1.98 16.16
CA LEU A 6 -12.39 2.98 16.41
C LEU A 6 -11.59 3.30 15.15
N VAL A 7 -11.18 2.29 14.38
CA VAL A 7 -10.48 2.46 13.10
C VAL A 7 -11.37 3.21 12.11
N GLN A 8 -12.65 2.85 12.03
CA GLN A 8 -13.60 3.54 11.17
C GLN A 8 -13.73 5.02 11.57
N LEU A 9 -13.92 5.28 12.87
CA LEU A 9 -14.02 6.65 13.37
C LEU A 9 -12.76 7.46 13.07
N PHE A 10 -11.57 6.88 13.25
CA PHE A 10 -10.30 7.51 12.86
C PHE A 10 -10.29 7.86 11.37
N LEU A 11 -10.48 6.87 10.48
CA LEU A 11 -10.38 7.07 9.03
C LEU A 11 -11.33 8.14 8.49
N TYR A 12 -12.56 8.23 9.02
CA TYR A 12 -13.58 9.17 8.54
C TYR A 12 -13.51 10.56 9.19
N ASN A 13 -12.87 10.72 10.34
CA ASN A 13 -12.84 11.99 11.08
C ASN A 13 -11.45 12.64 11.12
N ASN A 14 -10.51 12.17 10.30
CA ASN A 14 -9.21 12.81 10.18
C ASN A 14 -9.35 14.18 9.49
N ILE A 15 -9.08 15.24 10.24
CA ILE A 15 -9.04 16.63 9.77
C ILE A 15 -7.61 17.17 9.78
N PHE A 16 -7.31 18.10 8.89
CA PHE A 16 -6.07 18.88 8.90
C PHE A 16 -6.36 20.35 8.61
N ARG A 17 -5.45 21.22 9.04
CA ARG A 17 -5.54 22.66 8.78
C ARG A 17 -4.58 23.05 7.68
N TYR A 18 -5.06 23.88 6.76
CA TYR A 18 -4.25 24.48 5.70
C TYR A 18 -4.81 25.87 5.38
N ASN A 19 -3.97 26.89 5.34
CA ASN A 19 -4.37 28.28 5.09
C ASN A 19 -5.60 28.74 5.89
N GLU A 20 -5.63 28.53 7.21
CA GLU A 20 -6.77 28.86 8.10
C GLU A 20 -8.10 28.13 7.81
N HIS A 21 -8.11 27.14 6.91
CA HIS A 21 -9.27 26.32 6.61
C HIS A 21 -9.10 24.90 7.16
N ILE A 22 -10.23 24.26 7.47
CA ILE A 22 -10.30 22.88 7.96
C ILE A 22 -10.68 21.97 6.79
N TYR A 23 -9.87 20.95 6.55
CA TYR A 23 -10.07 19.97 5.49
C TYR A 23 -10.15 18.56 6.07
N THR A 24 -10.78 17.66 5.31
CA THR A 24 -10.83 16.22 5.60
C THR A 24 -10.10 15.46 4.50
N PHE A 25 -9.53 14.31 4.87
CA PHE A 25 -8.97 13.39 3.89
C PHE A 25 -10.11 12.65 3.18
N THR A 26 -10.26 12.85 1.88
CA THR A 26 -11.21 12.07 1.05
C THR A 26 -10.65 10.69 0.69
N LYS A 27 -9.32 10.58 0.61
CA LYS A 27 -8.57 9.34 0.37
C LYS A 27 -7.31 9.32 1.23
N GLY A 28 -6.93 8.12 1.66
CA GLY A 28 -5.74 7.93 2.48
C GLY A 28 -5.95 8.35 3.94
N SER A 29 -4.85 8.64 4.64
CA SER A 29 -4.86 9.05 6.04
C SER A 29 -3.59 9.84 6.36
N PRO A 30 -3.56 10.62 7.46
CA PRO A 30 -2.38 11.38 7.85
C PRO A 30 -1.18 10.46 8.10
N THR A 31 -0.05 10.72 7.45
CA THR A 31 1.20 9.94 7.60
C THR A 31 1.91 10.20 8.92
N THR A 32 1.49 11.22 9.68
CA THR A 32 2.08 11.57 10.98
C THR A 32 1.53 10.74 12.15
N MET A 33 0.51 9.91 11.91
CA MET A 33 -0.17 9.14 12.95
C MET A 33 0.32 7.68 12.94
N PRO A 34 0.84 7.14 14.06
CA PRO A 34 1.36 5.76 14.11
C PRO A 34 0.34 4.67 13.70
N ILE A 35 -0.95 4.93 13.93
CA ILE A 35 -2.03 4.03 13.49
C ILE A 35 -2.14 3.97 11.96
N THR A 36 -1.84 5.07 11.25
CA THR A 36 -1.82 5.10 9.79
C THR A 36 -0.76 4.15 9.25
N ASP A 37 0.45 4.15 9.81
CA ASP A 37 1.53 3.25 9.35
C ASP A 37 1.15 1.79 9.54
N LYS A 38 0.52 1.47 10.67
CA LYS A 38 0.06 0.11 10.97
C LYS A 38 -1.05 -0.32 10.01
N LEU A 39 -2.03 0.54 9.76
CA LEU A 39 -3.12 0.28 8.83
C LEU A 39 -2.64 0.14 7.38
N SER A 40 -1.74 1.02 6.94
CA SER A 40 -1.09 0.94 5.63
C SER A 40 -0.33 -0.36 5.47
N SER A 41 0.40 -0.79 6.51
CA SER A 41 1.13 -2.07 6.49
C SER A 41 0.19 -3.27 6.36
N ILE A 42 -0.93 -3.28 7.08
CA ILE A 42 -1.96 -4.32 6.97
C ILE A 42 -2.58 -4.32 5.57
N TYR A 43 -2.93 -3.14 5.05
CA TYR A 43 -3.52 -2.99 3.72
C TYR A 43 -2.59 -3.53 2.63
N LEU A 44 -1.32 -3.12 2.67
CA LEU A 44 -0.29 -3.60 1.73
C LEU A 44 -0.07 -5.12 1.85
N PHE A 45 -0.07 -5.68 3.05
CA PHE A 45 0.04 -7.13 3.25
C PHE A 45 -1.14 -7.88 2.60
N GLN A 46 -2.37 -7.39 2.76
CA GLN A 46 -3.54 -7.97 2.12
C GLN A 46 -3.49 -7.87 0.59
N TRP A 47 -2.98 -6.75 0.07
CA TRP A 47 -2.76 -6.56 -1.37
C TRP A 47 -1.69 -7.49 -1.92
N GLN A 48 -0.57 -7.63 -1.21
CA GLN A 48 0.50 -8.55 -1.56
C GLN A 48 0.00 -9.99 -1.66
N ALA A 49 -0.81 -10.45 -0.71
CA ALA A 49 -1.39 -11.80 -0.77
C ALA A 49 -2.26 -12.01 -2.03
N LYS A 50 -3.02 -10.99 -2.45
CA LYS A 50 -3.80 -11.04 -3.69
C LYS A 50 -2.92 -11.04 -4.93
N LEU A 51 -1.89 -10.18 -4.96
CA LEU A 51 -0.94 -10.08 -6.07
C LEU A 51 -0.13 -11.36 -6.23
N TRP A 52 0.39 -11.95 -5.15
CA TRP A 52 1.07 -13.24 -5.19
C TRP A 52 0.25 -14.35 -5.84
N ARG A 53 -1.06 -14.39 -5.56
CA ARG A 53 -1.95 -15.37 -6.20
C ARG A 53 -2.00 -15.22 -7.73
N ILE A 54 -1.83 -14.01 -8.23
CA ILE A 54 -1.85 -13.69 -9.67
C ILE A 54 -0.45 -13.90 -10.27
N ILE A 55 0.59 -13.40 -9.61
CA ILE A 55 1.98 -13.36 -10.08
C ILE A 55 2.64 -14.75 -10.06
N LYS A 56 2.26 -15.64 -9.13
CA LYS A 56 2.76 -17.04 -9.11
C LYS A 56 2.42 -17.82 -10.39
N GLN A 57 1.54 -17.30 -11.25
CA GLN A 57 1.25 -17.88 -12.57
C GLN A 57 2.23 -17.42 -13.67
N LYS A 58 3.17 -16.50 -13.38
CA LYS A 58 3.99 -15.82 -14.39
C LYS A 58 5.52 -15.86 -14.16
N ASP A 59 6.04 -16.68 -13.25
CA ASP A 59 7.48 -16.71 -12.91
C ASP A 59 8.07 -15.34 -12.55
N GLU A 60 7.26 -14.48 -11.93
CA GLU A 60 7.66 -13.16 -11.44
C GLU A 60 7.79 -13.20 -9.90
N PHE A 61 8.84 -12.61 -9.33
CA PHE A 61 9.00 -12.46 -7.89
C PHE A 61 8.51 -11.09 -7.43
N PHE A 62 7.50 -11.09 -6.57
CA PHE A 62 7.02 -9.90 -5.89
C PHE A 62 7.49 -9.92 -4.44
N GLY A 63 8.28 -8.93 -4.04
CA GLY A 63 8.81 -8.81 -2.69
C GLY A 63 8.47 -7.46 -2.07
N ARG A 64 8.24 -7.44 -0.76
CA ARG A 64 8.19 -6.20 0.03
C ARG A 64 9.32 -6.21 1.04
N CYS A 65 10.16 -5.18 1.03
CA CYS A 65 11.14 -4.94 2.09
C CYS A 65 10.81 -3.59 2.73
N LYS A 66 10.44 -3.61 4.02
CA LYS A 66 9.95 -2.42 4.75
C LYS A 66 8.77 -1.74 4.03
N ASP A 67 9.01 -0.61 3.39
CA ASP A 67 8.02 0.22 2.69
C ASP A 67 8.24 0.29 1.17
N GLU A 68 9.21 -0.49 0.67
CA GLU A 68 9.52 -0.55 -0.75
C GLU A 68 8.98 -1.85 -1.37
N LEU A 69 8.35 -1.68 -2.52
CA LEU A 69 7.82 -2.74 -3.35
C LEU A 69 8.81 -3.03 -4.46
N PHE A 70 9.23 -4.29 -4.57
CA PHE A 70 10.15 -4.74 -5.60
C PHE A 70 9.45 -5.75 -6.50
N PHE A 71 9.54 -5.48 -7.81
CA PHE A 71 9.23 -6.43 -8.86
C PHE A 71 10.57 -6.97 -9.36
N ALA A 72 10.83 -8.24 -9.10
CA ALA A 72 11.96 -8.95 -9.70
C ALA A 72 11.43 -9.92 -10.74
N TRP A 73 11.86 -9.73 -11.97
CA TRP A 73 11.55 -10.60 -13.08
C TRP A 73 12.57 -11.74 -13.10
N ASN A 74 12.12 -12.99 -13.28
CA ASN A 74 13.00 -14.17 -13.18
C ASN A 74 13.59 -14.61 -14.54
N SER A 75 13.36 -13.86 -15.62
CA SER A 75 14.09 -14.05 -16.88
C SER A 75 15.42 -13.29 -16.92
N SER A 76 16.29 -13.75 -17.82
CA SER A 76 17.55 -13.08 -18.12
C SER A 76 17.34 -11.64 -18.61
N SER A 77 18.32 -10.77 -18.37
CA SER A 77 18.35 -9.38 -18.86
C SER A 77 18.09 -9.25 -20.37
N ASN A 78 18.38 -10.29 -21.15
CA ASN A 78 18.20 -10.28 -22.60
C ASN A 78 16.73 -10.33 -22.98
N GLU A 79 15.91 -11.14 -22.28
CA GLU A 79 14.46 -11.24 -22.54
C GLU A 79 13.72 -9.95 -22.20
N LEU A 80 14.20 -9.17 -21.21
CA LEU A 80 13.64 -7.86 -20.87
C LEU A 80 13.89 -6.83 -21.99
N HIS A 81 15.06 -6.90 -22.64
CA HIS A 81 15.44 -5.94 -23.68
C HIS A 81 14.63 -6.15 -24.96
N ASP A 82 14.36 -7.40 -25.32
CA ASP A 82 13.55 -7.77 -26.48
C ASP A 82 12.06 -7.37 -26.32
N LEU A 83 11.56 -7.26 -25.09
CA LEU A 83 10.16 -6.93 -24.79
C LEU A 83 9.89 -5.42 -24.72
N LEU A 84 10.94 -4.60 -24.62
CA LEU A 84 10.87 -3.14 -24.51
C LEU A 84 11.19 -2.41 -25.83
N GLN A 85 11.53 -3.15 -26.89
CA GLN A 85 11.62 -2.65 -28.27
C GLN A 85 10.26 -2.72 -28.97
#